data_AF-A0A1Q8Q897-F1
#
_entry.id   AF-A0A1Q8Q897-F1
#
_cell.length_a   1.000
_cell.length_b   1.000
_cell.length_c   1.000
_cell.angle_alpha   90.00
_cell.angle_beta   90.00
_cell.angle_gamma   90.00
#
_symmetry.space_group_name_H-M   'P 1'
#
loop_
_entity.id
_entity.type
_entity.pdbx_description
1 polymer ?
#
loop_
_entity_poly.entity_id
_entity_poly.type
_entity_poly.pdbx_seq_one_letter_code
_entity_poly.pdbx_strand_id
1 'polypeptide(L)'
;MCVLCNGSVLQVHWTDRKNKNESQSTIQTAGETQRSRIRERHLRIRQSNKILAVYGLKLSDWTGSKYILADKKGRSEIVQDLGALWTVAEKLLGKPIDPLDPYLIKVLRPEQAGSEGGE
;
A
#
# COMPACT_ATOMS: atom_id res chain seq x y z
N MET A 1 -26.24 12.05 1.54
CA MET A 1 -25.79 11.84 0.15
C MET A 1 -25.39 13.18 -0.43
N CYS A 2 -24.11 13.40 -0.74
CA CYS A 2 -23.64 14.59 -1.44
C CYS A 2 -22.93 14.15 -2.72
N VAL A 3 -23.39 14.67 -3.86
CA VAL A 3 -22.96 14.34 -5.25
C VAL A 3 -21.83 15.26 -5.74
N LEU A 4 -21.21 16.08 -4.86
CA LEU A 4 -20.27 17.14 -5.27
C LEU A 4 -18.78 16.92 -4.91
N CYS A 5 -18.39 15.77 -4.35
CA CYS A 5 -16.97 15.40 -4.23
C CYS A 5 -16.43 14.57 -5.43
N ASN A 6 -17.20 14.50 -6.52
CA ASN A 6 -17.05 13.51 -7.60
C ASN A 6 -15.95 13.80 -8.65
N GLY A 7 -14.88 14.50 -8.28
CA GLY A 7 -13.75 14.74 -9.19
C GLY A 7 -12.70 13.62 -9.20
N SER A 8 -12.50 12.95 -8.07
CA SER A 8 -11.39 11.99 -7.89
C SER A 8 -11.83 10.57 -7.53
N VAL A 9 -13.12 10.34 -7.23
CA VAL A 9 -13.63 9.00 -6.87
C VAL A 9 -13.69 8.05 -8.08
N LEU A 10 -13.76 8.60 -9.30
CA LEU A 10 -13.89 7.80 -10.53
C LEU A 10 -12.56 7.44 -11.21
N GLN A 11 -11.44 8.03 -10.77
CA GLN A 11 -10.12 7.72 -11.31
C GLN A 11 -9.41 6.73 -10.38
N VAL A 12 -9.66 5.43 -10.59
CA VAL A 12 -8.91 4.37 -9.91
C VAL A 12 -7.46 4.43 -10.38
N HIS A 13 -6.56 4.82 -9.49
CA HIS A 13 -5.13 4.89 -9.78
C HIS A 13 -4.60 3.50 -10.21
N TRP A 14 -3.59 3.46 -11.07
CA TRP A 14 -3.09 2.19 -11.62
C TRP A 14 -2.61 1.22 -10.54
N THR A 15 -2.09 1.72 -9.41
CA THR A 15 -1.70 0.90 -8.25
C THR A 15 -2.88 0.30 -7.50
N ASP A 16 -4.09 0.85 -7.69
CA ASP A 16 -5.33 0.34 -7.10
C ASP A 16 -6.08 -0.62 -8.06
N ARG A 17 -5.75 -0.59 -9.36
CA ARG A 17 -6.43 -1.39 -10.36
C ARG A 17 -6.07 -2.87 -10.25
N LYS A 18 -7.08 -3.73 -10.11
CA LYS A 18 -6.93 -5.18 -10.21
C LYS A 18 -6.72 -5.60 -11.67
N ASN A 19 -5.77 -6.48 -11.94
CA ASN A 19 -5.60 -7.08 -13.25
C ASN A 19 -6.71 -8.11 -13.48
N LYS A 20 -7.49 -7.98 -14.56
CA LYS A 20 -8.63 -8.87 -14.88
C LYS A 20 -8.19 -10.25 -15.41
N ASN A 21 -7.10 -10.79 -14.89
CA ASN A 21 -6.55 -12.09 -15.31
C ASN A 21 -6.96 -13.21 -14.35
N GLU A 22 -7.92 -12.95 -13.46
CA GLU A 22 -8.50 -13.94 -12.58
C GLU A 22 -9.81 -14.40 -13.21
N SER A 23 -9.82 -15.67 -13.62
CA SER A 23 -10.89 -16.43 -14.26
C SER A 23 -12.19 -16.41 -13.44
N GLN A 24 -12.86 -15.27 -13.36
CA GLN A 24 -14.10 -15.08 -12.61
C GLN A 24 -15.11 -14.31 -13.47
N SER A 25 -15.56 -14.99 -14.51
CA SER A 25 -16.88 -14.78 -15.09
C SER A 25 -17.92 -15.34 -14.12
N THR A 26 -18.17 -14.64 -13.02
CA THR A 26 -19.35 -14.86 -12.18
C THR A 26 -20.00 -13.52 -11.92
N ILE A 27 -21.33 -13.49 -11.93
CA ILE A 27 -22.15 -12.30 -11.62
C ILE A 27 -21.76 -11.86 -10.20
N GLN A 28 -20.89 -10.87 -10.08
CA GLN A 28 -20.47 -10.37 -8.78
C GLN A 28 -21.56 -9.46 -8.23
N THR A 29 -22.20 -9.87 -7.14
CA THR A 29 -23.11 -9.01 -6.37
C THR A 29 -22.37 -7.76 -5.93
N ALA A 30 -22.98 -6.57 -6.05
CA ALA A 30 -22.33 -5.28 -5.78
C ALA A 30 -21.62 -5.20 -4.40
N GLY A 31 -22.13 -5.92 -3.38
CA GLY A 31 -21.48 -6.01 -2.06
C GLY A 31 -20.15 -6.78 -2.05
N GLU A 32 -20.01 -7.81 -2.87
CA GLU A 32 -18.80 -8.65 -2.94
C GLU A 32 -17.64 -7.88 -3.59
N THR A 33 -17.93 -7.11 -4.63
CA THR A 33 -16.94 -6.20 -5.25
C THR A 33 -16.38 -5.19 -4.24
N GLN A 34 -17.22 -4.66 -3.35
CA GLN A 34 -16.77 -3.69 -2.34
C GLN A 34 -15.88 -4.35 -1.28
N ARG A 35 -16.27 -5.53 -0.79
CA ARG A 35 -15.48 -6.29 0.20
C ARG A 35 -14.11 -6.70 -0.35
N SER A 36 -14.07 -7.20 -1.59
CA SER A 36 -12.83 -7.56 -2.27
C SER A 36 -11.89 -6.36 -2.39
N ARG A 37 -12.39 -5.18 -2.79
CA ARG A 37 -11.59 -3.94 -2.86
C ARG A 37 -11.00 -3.54 -1.51
N ILE A 38 -11.81 -3.55 -0.45
CA ILE A 38 -11.36 -3.21 0.91
C ILE A 38 -10.24 -4.19 1.35
N ARG A 39 -10.44 -5.50 1.12
CA ARG A 39 -9.45 -6.52 1.46
C ARG A 39 -8.13 -6.32 0.72
N GLU A 40 -8.19 -6.08 -0.59
CA GLU A 40 -7.01 -5.81 -1.42
C GLU A 40 -6.28 -4.56 -0.95
N ARG A 41 -7.01 -3.49 -0.64
CA ARG A 41 -6.44 -2.26 -0.10
C ARG A 41 -5.70 -2.49 1.22
N HIS A 42 -6.30 -3.23 2.15
CA HIS A 42 -5.62 -3.59 3.41
C HIS A 42 -4.40 -4.50 3.19
N LEU A 43 -4.44 -5.39 2.20
CA LEU A 43 -3.29 -6.21 1.84
C LEU A 43 -2.11 -5.34 1.37
N ARG A 44 -2.37 -4.37 0.48
CA ARG A 44 -1.36 -3.43 0.01
C ARG A 44 -0.79 -2.61 1.16
N ILE A 45 -1.64 -2.08 2.05
CA ILE A 45 -1.19 -1.36 3.26
C ILE A 45 -0.25 -2.24 4.10
N ARG A 46 -0.61 -3.50 4.33
CA ARG A 46 0.22 -4.44 5.09
C ARG A 46 1.57 -4.67 4.41
N GLN A 47 1.60 -4.83 3.10
CA GLN A 47 2.83 -5.02 2.33
C GLN A 47 3.72 -3.77 2.38
N SER A 48 3.16 -2.59 2.11
CA SER A 48 3.90 -1.32 2.19
C SER A 48 4.46 -1.08 3.58
N ASN A 49 3.71 -1.43 4.64
CA ASN A 49 4.16 -1.26 6.01
C ASN A 49 5.36 -2.15 6.40
N LYS A 50 5.61 -3.27 5.71
CA LYS A 50 6.84 -4.05 5.94
C LYS A 50 8.09 -3.23 5.59
N ILE A 51 8.00 -2.43 4.53
CA ILE A 51 9.08 -1.57 4.03
C ILE A 51 9.14 -0.30 4.87
N LEU A 52 8.01 0.39 5.03
CA LEU A 52 7.92 1.67 5.75
C LEU A 52 8.35 1.56 7.22
N ALA A 53 8.15 0.40 7.85
CA ALA A 53 8.58 0.16 9.23
C ALA A 53 10.09 0.34 9.43
N VAL A 54 10.91 0.02 8.42
CA VAL A 54 12.38 0.21 8.44
C VAL A 54 12.72 1.69 8.59
N TYR A 55 11.91 2.56 8.00
CA TYR A 55 12.06 4.01 8.09
C TYR A 55 11.29 4.63 9.27
N GLY A 56 10.65 3.82 10.11
CA GLY A 56 9.82 4.30 11.22
C GLY A 56 8.51 4.95 10.79
N LEU A 57 8.06 4.68 9.56
CA LEU A 57 6.81 5.19 9.01
C LEU A 57 5.70 4.13 9.04
N LYS A 58 4.46 4.57 9.09
CA LYS A 58 3.27 3.72 9.08
C LYS A 58 2.20 4.29 8.17
N LEU A 59 1.75 3.49 7.22
CA LEU A 59 0.63 3.77 6.34
C LEU A 59 -0.66 3.17 6.92
N SER A 60 -1.74 3.93 6.88
CA SER A 60 -3.10 3.46 7.19
C SER A 60 -4.12 3.95 6.18
N ASP A 61 -5.28 3.31 6.15
CA ASP A 61 -6.37 3.70 5.27
C ASP A 61 -7.01 5.02 5.74
N TRP A 62 -7.41 5.84 4.78
CA TRP A 62 -8.21 7.04 5.00
C TRP A 62 -9.45 7.02 4.11
N THR A 63 -10.61 6.82 4.76
CA THR A 63 -11.94 6.82 4.14
C THR A 63 -12.08 5.95 2.88
N GLY A 64 -11.30 4.86 2.78
CA GLY A 64 -11.35 3.91 1.66
C GLY A 64 -10.89 4.46 0.30
N SER A 65 -10.38 5.69 0.24
CA SER A 65 -10.00 6.35 -1.02
C SER A 65 -8.58 6.89 -0.99
N LYS A 66 -8.11 7.36 0.16
CA LYS A 66 -6.75 7.89 0.35
C LYS A 66 -6.02 7.08 1.41
N TYR A 67 -4.75 7.38 1.60
CA TYR A 67 -3.97 6.85 2.70
C TYR A 67 -3.51 8.00 3.60
N ILE A 68 -3.16 7.65 4.83
CA ILE A 68 -2.46 8.56 5.73
C ILE A 68 -1.15 7.90 6.13
N LEU A 69 -0.06 8.64 5.97
CA LEU A 69 1.29 8.22 6.34
C LEU A 69 1.68 8.96 7.61
N ALA A 70 2.12 8.24 8.63
CA ALA A 70 2.53 8.80 9.91
C ALA A 70 3.94 8.36 10.30
N ASP A 71 4.66 9.26 10.96
CA ASP A 71 5.95 9.00 11.61
C ASP A 71 5.72 8.65 13.10
N LYS A 72 6.66 7.95 13.73
CA LYS A 72 6.71 7.70 15.18
C LYS A 72 6.68 8.98 16.01
N LYS A 73 7.07 10.12 15.42
CA LYS A 73 7.04 11.44 16.04
C LYS A 73 5.64 12.10 16.05
N GLY A 74 4.61 11.44 15.53
CA GLY A 74 3.24 11.95 15.50
C GLY A 74 2.89 12.88 14.33
N ARG A 75 3.86 13.16 13.44
CA ARG A 75 3.60 13.87 12.18
C ARG A 75 2.86 12.94 11.23
N SER A 76 1.85 13.46 10.53
CA SER A 76 1.11 12.69 9.53
C SER A 76 0.79 13.53 8.29
N GLU A 77 0.78 12.88 7.13
CA GLU A 77 0.41 13.49 5.86
C GLU A 77 -0.53 12.58 5.05
N ILE A 78 -1.43 13.21 4.31
CA ILE A 78 -2.36 12.51 3.42
C ILE A 78 -1.62 12.13 2.13
N VAL A 79 -1.72 10.86 1.76
CA VAL A 79 -1.19 10.29 0.53
C VAL A 79 -2.36 9.95 -0.39
N GLN A 80 -2.39 10.53 -1.59
CA GLN A 80 -3.52 10.33 -2.51
C GLN A 80 -3.61 8.88 -2.99
N ASP A 81 -2.47 8.30 -3.36
CA ASP A 81 -2.34 6.95 -3.89
C ASP A 81 -0.91 6.42 -3.63
N LEU A 82 -0.67 5.14 -3.91
CA LEU A 82 0.64 4.52 -3.69
C LEU A 82 1.76 5.07 -4.60
N GLY A 83 1.43 5.73 -5.72
CA GLY A 83 2.43 6.40 -6.57
C GLY A 83 3.01 7.64 -5.91
N ALA A 84 2.20 8.39 -5.15
CA ALA A 84 2.66 9.55 -4.37
C ALA A 84 3.36 9.18 -3.05
N LEU A 85 3.35 7.91 -2.65
CA LEU A 85 3.79 7.46 -1.32
C LEU A 85 5.25 7.84 -1.02
N TRP A 86 6.16 7.60 -1.95
CA TRP A 86 7.59 7.83 -1.74
C TRP A 86 7.93 9.30 -1.56
N THR A 87 7.37 10.17 -2.39
CA THR A 87 7.54 11.63 -2.26
C THR A 87 7.10 12.13 -0.90
N VAL A 88 5.96 11.65 -0.40
CA VAL A 88 5.46 12.04 0.94
C VAL A 88 6.31 11.44 2.06
N ALA A 89 6.80 10.21 1.88
CA ALA A 89 7.70 9.57 2.84
C ALA A 89 9.03 10.32 2.99
N GLU A 90 9.66 10.71 1.88
CA GLU A 90 10.89 11.50 1.88
C GLU A 90 10.70 12.87 2.53
N LYS A 91 9.56 13.53 2.22
CA LYS A 91 9.20 14.80 2.84
C LYS A 91 9.04 14.68 4.36
N LEU A 92 8.35 13.65 4.85
CA LEU A 92 8.20 13.40 6.29
C LEU A 92 9.55 13.09 6.96
N LEU A 93 10.40 12.29 6.32
CA LEU A 93 11.71 11.93 6.85
C LEU A 93 12.73 13.08 6.77
N GLY A 94 12.54 14.03 5.84
CA GLY A 94 13.48 15.11 5.56
C GLY A 94 14.77 14.65 4.87
N LYS A 95 14.76 13.45 4.28
CA LYS A 95 15.91 12.86 3.57
C LYS A 95 15.41 11.94 2.44
N PRO A 96 16.20 11.76 1.37
CA PRO A 96 15.86 10.82 0.32
C PRO A 96 15.84 9.38 0.85
N ILE A 97 15.01 8.55 0.24
CA ILE A 97 14.92 7.12 0.53
C ILE A 97 15.65 6.36 -0.57
N ASP A 98 16.63 5.54 -0.19
CA ASP A 98 17.27 4.60 -1.11
C ASP A 98 16.48 3.28 -1.13
N PRO A 99 15.79 2.92 -2.23
CA PRO A 99 15.06 1.67 -2.35
C PRO A 99 15.99 0.44 -2.46
N LEU A 100 17.28 0.65 -2.75
CA LEU A 100 18.29 -0.40 -2.87
C LEU A 100 19.24 -0.43 -1.66
N ASP A 101 18.88 0.24 -0.56
CA ASP A 101 19.65 0.22 0.67
C ASP A 101 19.96 -1.23 1.10
N PRO A 102 21.25 -1.62 1.22
CA PRO A 102 21.62 -2.97 1.65
C PRO A 102 20.99 -3.38 2.99
N TYR A 103 20.80 -2.42 3.91
CA TYR A 103 20.12 -2.68 5.18
C TYR A 103 18.64 -3.00 4.96
N LEU A 104 17.95 -2.24 4.10
CA LEU A 104 16.56 -2.51 3.73
C LEU A 104 16.43 -3.92 3.12
N ILE A 105 17.28 -4.26 2.15
CA ILE A 105 17.28 -5.56 1.49
C ILE A 105 17.51 -6.69 2.50
N LYS A 106 18.44 -6.50 3.44
CA LYS A 106 18.73 -7.49 4.50
C LYS A 106 17.52 -7.72 5.40
N VAL A 107 16.79 -6.67 5.77
CA VAL A 107 15.58 -6.77 6.62
C VAL A 107 14.41 -7.40 5.88
N LEU A 108 14.25 -7.12 4.59
CA LEU A 108 13.14 -7.64 3.78
C LEU A 108 13.37 -9.06 3.26
N ARG A 109 14.63 -9.51 3.21
CA ARG A 109 14.96 -10.87 2.78
C ARG A 109 14.28 -11.86 3.73
N PRO A 110 13.40 -12.75 3.23
CA PRO A 110 12.91 -13.84 4.07
C PRO A 110 14.11 -14.65 4.55
N GLU A 111 14.14 -15.07 5.82
CA GLU A 111 15.06 -16.13 6.24
C GLU A 111 14.86 -17.28 5.25
N GLN A 112 15.92 -17.59 4.51
CA GLN A 112 15.94 -18.76 3.65
C GLN A 112 15.86 -19.94 4.62
N ALA A 113 14.63 -20.44 4.87
CA ALA A 113 14.44 -21.70 5.56
C ALA A 113 15.26 -22.72 4.76
N GLY A 114 16.26 -23.29 5.43
CA GLY A 114 17.21 -24.19 4.80
C GLY A 114 16.50 -25.30 4.04
N SER A 115 16.92 -25.48 2.80
CA SER A 115 16.85 -26.75 2.09
C SER A 115 18.27 -27.10 1.64
N GLU A 116 19.13 -27.35 2.63
CA GLU A 116 20.09 -28.46 2.51
C GLU A 116 19.29 -29.73 2.82
N GLY A 117 19.35 -30.74 1.94
CA GLY A 117 18.83 -32.07 2.25
C GLY A 117 18.31 -32.84 1.03
N GLY A 118 19.21 -33.57 0.37
CA GLY A 118 18.88 -34.65 -0.55
C GLY A 118 19.87 -34.81 -1.69
N GLU A 119 21.08 -35.27 -1.38
CA GLU A 119 21.87 -36.10 -2.31
C GLU A 119 21.06 -37.33 -2.76
#